data_AF-A0A847NEA2-F1
#
_entry.id   AF-A0A847NEA2-F1
#
_cell.length_a   1.000
_cell.length_b   1.000
_cell.length_c   1.000
_cell.angle_alpha   90.00
_cell.angle_beta   90.00
_cell.angle_gamma   90.00
#
_symmetry.space_group_name_H-M   'P 1'
#
loop_
_entity.id
_entity.type
_entity.pdbx_description
1 polymer ?
#
loop_
_entity_poly.entity_id
_entity_poly.type
_entity_poly.pdbx_seq_one_letter_code
_entity_poly.pdbx_strand_id
1 'polypeptide(L)'
;MGKRSLIEGEKSVLVIITIFCIAVLEESLRILFRDPAITGSGIIPIIVSVIMLIMIIFIWRETKSFSPIYYEKDGIKRRFGRTISAILPRQTIISIILLILYAIALPVLKFNITTFLFLATSIFVFKGGSLIKSAAISLGVVAAIVVLFSVLFKVILP
;
A
#
# COMPACT_ATOMS: atom_id res chain seq x y z
N MET A 1 -11.87 3.72 31.68
CA MET A 1 -11.24 4.42 30.54
C MET A 1 -12.32 5.25 29.85
N GLY A 2 -12.22 6.58 29.91
CA GLY A 2 -13.29 7.49 29.47
C GLY A 2 -13.43 7.52 27.94
N LYS A 3 -14.68 7.43 27.45
CA LYS A 3 -15.00 7.61 26.03
C LYS A 3 -14.71 9.06 25.63
N ARG A 4 -13.82 9.25 24.65
CA ARG A 4 -13.49 10.56 24.08
C ARG A 4 -14.32 10.85 22.83
N SER A 5 -14.70 12.12 22.62
CA SER A 5 -15.25 12.63 21.36
C SER A 5 -14.12 12.97 20.37
N LEU A 6 -14.33 12.67 19.09
CA LEU A 6 -13.35 12.95 18.02
C LEU A 6 -13.10 14.46 17.92
N ILE A 7 -11.84 14.87 17.69
CA ILE A 7 -11.54 16.26 17.31
C ILE A 7 -12.22 16.52 15.97
N GLU A 8 -12.82 17.70 15.78
CA GLU A 8 -13.59 18.02 14.56
C GLU A 8 -12.80 17.77 13.26
N GLY A 9 -11.49 18.06 13.24
CA GLY A 9 -10.62 17.80 12.10
C GLY A 9 -10.40 16.31 11.80
N GLU A 10 -10.25 15.46 12.81
CA GLU A 10 -10.09 14.00 12.63
C GLU A 10 -11.37 13.38 12.07
N LYS A 11 -12.53 13.85 12.54
CA LYS A 11 -13.84 13.40 12.07
C LYS A 11 -14.04 13.75 10.58
N SER A 12 -13.72 14.97 10.18
CA SER A 12 -13.83 15.39 8.78
C SER A 12 -12.91 14.59 7.85
N VAL A 13 -11.66 14.36 8.25
CA VAL A 13 -10.71 13.52 7.48
C VAL A 13 -11.22 12.09 7.35
N LEU A 14 -11.74 11.51 8.44
CA LEU A 14 -12.25 10.14 8.42
C LEU A 14 -13.50 10.00 7.53
N VAL A 15 -14.38 11.00 7.51
CA VAL A 15 -15.53 11.03 6.59
C VAL A 15 -15.07 11.12 5.14
N ILE A 16 -14.13 12.02 4.81
CA ILE A 16 -13.61 12.17 3.44
C ILE A 16 -12.98 10.86 2.95
N ILE A 17 -12.14 10.24 3.78
CA ILE A 17 -11.49 8.96 3.45
C ILE A 17 -12.53 7.85 3.28
N THR A 18 -13.59 7.83 4.10
CA THR A 18 -14.68 6.85 3.96
C THR A 18 -15.40 6.98 2.63
N ILE A 19 -15.75 8.20 2.23
CA ILE A 19 -16.40 8.47 0.93
C ILE A 19 -15.49 8.00 -0.20
N PHE A 20 -14.20 8.31 -0.13
CA PHE A 20 -13.22 7.86 -1.12
C PHE A 20 -13.15 6.33 -1.21
N CYS A 21 -13.06 5.61 -0.08
CA CYS A 21 -13.04 4.16 -0.08
C CYS A 21 -14.30 3.52 -0.66
N ILE A 22 -15.48 4.12 -0.42
CA ILE A 22 -16.74 3.66 -1.01
C ILE A 22 -16.72 3.84 -2.52
N ALA A 23 -16.26 5.00 -3.03
CA ALA A 23 -16.15 5.24 -4.46
C ALA A 23 -15.20 4.25 -5.15
N VAL A 24 -14.05 3.96 -4.53
CA VAL A 24 -13.10 2.95 -5.04
C VAL A 24 -13.71 1.55 -5.02
N LEU A 25 -14.47 1.19 -3.98
CA LEU A 25 -15.17 -0.09 -3.92
C LEU A 25 -16.24 -0.20 -5.02
N GLU A 26 -16.98 0.88 -5.28
CA GLU A 26 -17.98 0.91 -6.35
C GLU A 26 -17.35 0.67 -7.73
N GLU A 27 -16.26 1.38 -8.04
CA GLU A 27 -15.54 1.17 -9.30
C GLU A 27 -14.96 -0.25 -9.39
N SER A 28 -14.44 -0.77 -8.28
CA SER A 28 -13.93 -2.14 -8.22
C SER A 28 -15.03 -3.19 -8.48
N LEU A 29 -16.23 -2.98 -7.95
CA LEU A 29 -17.41 -3.81 -8.21
C LEU A 29 -17.88 -3.69 -9.65
N ARG A 30 -17.90 -2.48 -10.23
CA ARG A 30 -18.24 -2.27 -11.64
C ARG A 30 -17.32 -3.05 -12.57
N ILE A 31 -16.02 -3.09 -12.28
CA ILE A 31 -15.05 -3.90 -13.03
C ILE A 31 -15.38 -5.39 -12.92
N LEU A 32 -15.67 -5.89 -11.72
CA LEU A 32 -16.03 -7.29 -11.51
C LEU A 32 -17.34 -7.69 -12.21
N PHE A 33 -18.37 -6.84 -12.18
CA PHE A 33 -19.64 -7.14 -12.85
C PHE A 33 -19.51 -7.13 -14.38
N ARG A 34 -18.55 -6.37 -14.92
CA ARG A 34 -18.27 -6.33 -16.36
C ARG A 34 -17.54 -7.59 -16.83
N ASP A 35 -16.69 -8.18 -16.00
CA ASP A 35 -15.99 -9.43 -16.27
C ASP A 35 -15.91 -10.31 -14.99
N PRO A 36 -16.89 -11.20 -14.76
CA PRO A 36 -17.05 -11.95 -13.51
C PRO A 36 -16.05 -13.11 -13.34
N ALA A 37 -14.84 -12.98 -13.87
CA ALA A 37 -13.77 -13.96 -13.69
C ALA A 37 -13.18 -13.88 -12.27
N ILE A 38 -13.02 -15.05 -11.62
CA ILE A 38 -12.34 -15.19 -10.32
C ILE A 38 -10.83 -14.81 -10.40
N THR A 39 -10.30 -14.77 -11.61
CA THR A 39 -8.94 -14.29 -11.94
C THR A 39 -8.96 -12.95 -12.68
N GLY A 40 -10.12 -12.29 -12.73
CA GLY A 40 -10.33 -11.02 -13.42
C GLY A 40 -9.67 -9.84 -12.70
N SER A 41 -9.44 -8.77 -13.47
CA SER A 41 -8.78 -7.53 -13.01
C SER A 41 -9.52 -6.81 -11.88
N GLY A 42 -10.80 -7.13 -11.63
CA GLY A 42 -11.63 -6.51 -10.60
C GLY A 42 -11.43 -7.03 -9.17
N ILE A 43 -10.87 -8.23 -8.98
CA ILE A 43 -10.84 -8.87 -7.65
C ILE A 43 -9.79 -8.25 -6.73
N ILE A 44 -8.61 -7.91 -7.27
CA ILE A 44 -7.56 -7.27 -6.48
C ILE A 44 -8.04 -5.90 -5.93
N PRO A 45 -8.60 -4.99 -6.77
CA PRO A 45 -9.19 -3.74 -6.28
C PRO A 45 -10.29 -3.94 -5.20
N ILE A 46 -11.15 -4.96 -5.34
CA ILE A 46 -12.18 -5.26 -4.33
C ILE A 46 -11.54 -5.63 -2.99
N ILE A 47 -10.58 -6.56 -2.97
CA ILE A 47 -9.91 -7.00 -1.74
C ILE A 47 -9.26 -5.80 -1.04
N VAL A 48 -8.54 -4.97 -1.79
CA VAL A 48 -7.88 -3.77 -1.26
C VAL A 48 -8.90 -2.79 -0.67
N SER A 49 -10.00 -2.54 -1.40
CA SER A 49 -11.06 -1.62 -0.95
C SER A 49 -11.74 -2.11 0.34
N VAL A 50 -11.98 -3.41 0.46
CA VAL A 50 -12.56 -4.03 1.67
C VAL A 50 -11.60 -3.90 2.85
N ILE A 51 -10.31 -4.19 2.67
CA ILE A 51 -9.30 -4.01 3.72
C ILE A 51 -9.24 -2.55 4.17
N MET A 52 -9.28 -1.60 3.23
CA MET A 52 -9.29 -0.17 3.55
C MET A 52 -10.52 0.22 4.40
N LEU A 53 -11.71 -0.28 4.06
CA LEU A 53 -12.92 -0.05 4.87
C LEU A 53 -12.80 -0.66 6.26
N ILE A 54 -12.26 -1.86 6.38
CA ILE A 54 -12.01 -2.50 7.68
C ILE A 54 -11.05 -1.65 8.51
N MET A 55 -9.98 -1.13 7.91
CA MET A 55 -9.02 -0.26 8.61
C MET A 55 -9.66 1.05 9.08
N ILE A 56 -10.58 1.64 8.32
CA ILE A 56 -11.35 2.81 8.78
C ILE A 56 -12.17 2.48 10.03
N ILE A 57 -12.79 1.31 10.09
CA ILE A 57 -13.54 0.86 11.27
C ILE A 57 -12.60 0.73 12.47
N PHE A 58 -11.41 0.16 12.29
CA PHE A 58 -10.39 0.09 13.34
C PHE A 58 -9.94 1.47 13.80
N ILE A 59 -9.62 2.38 12.87
CA ILE A 59 -9.24 3.75 13.18
C ILE A 59 -10.35 4.44 13.97
N TRP A 60 -11.62 4.29 13.57
CA TRP A 60 -12.74 4.86 14.32
C TRP A 60 -12.76 4.33 15.76
N ARG A 61 -12.61 3.02 15.94
CA ARG A 61 -12.61 2.40 17.28
C ARG A 61 -11.43 2.84 18.13
N GLU A 62 -10.24 2.94 17.53
CA GLU A 62 -8.99 3.22 18.23
C GLU A 62 -8.80 4.71 18.53
N THR A 63 -9.32 5.59 17.67
CA THR A 63 -9.34 7.05 17.92
C THR A 63 -10.16 7.41 19.17
N LYS A 64 -11.15 6.58 19.55
CA LYS A 64 -11.88 6.75 20.83
C LYS A 64 -11.03 6.40 22.07
N SER A 65 -9.91 5.70 21.90
CA SER A 65 -9.06 5.18 22.98
C SER A 65 -7.80 6.04 23.22
N PHE A 66 -7.27 6.70 22.19
CA PHE A 66 -6.05 7.50 22.29
C PHE A 66 -6.29 8.94 22.79
N SER A 67 -5.55 9.32 23.83
CA SER A 67 -5.42 10.70 24.32
C SER A 67 -4.43 11.46 23.42
N PRO A 68 -4.70 12.72 23.04
CA PRO A 68 -3.76 13.48 22.23
C PRO A 68 -2.55 13.85 23.08
N ILE A 69 -1.35 13.51 22.61
CA ILE A 69 -0.13 14.14 23.14
C ILE A 69 -0.22 15.62 22.76
N TYR A 70 -0.42 16.47 23.76
CA TYR A 70 -0.61 17.91 23.61
C TYR A 70 0.70 18.54 23.08
N TYR A 71 0.84 18.65 21.76
CA TYR A 71 1.92 19.42 21.12
C TYR A 71 1.45 20.86 20.92
N GLU A 72 1.23 21.57 22.03
CA GLU A 72 0.65 22.91 22.03
C GLU A 72 1.67 24.03 21.78
N LYS A 73 2.96 23.71 21.69
CA LYS A 73 4.05 24.71 21.73
C LYS A 73 4.90 24.87 20.48
N ASP A 74 4.52 24.28 19.34
CA ASP A 74 5.32 24.36 18.12
C ASP A 74 4.62 25.12 16.99
N GLY A 75 5.31 26.10 16.41
CA GLY A 75 4.81 26.88 15.28
C GLY A 75 4.44 26.01 14.06
N ILE A 76 3.54 26.53 13.21
CA ILE A 76 2.90 25.82 12.08
C ILE A 76 3.88 25.02 11.22
N LYS A 77 5.07 25.56 10.93
CA LYS A 77 6.11 24.87 10.16
C LYS A 77 6.67 23.62 10.86
N ARG A 78 6.90 23.69 12.17
CA ARG A 78 7.40 22.54 12.96
C ARG A 78 6.33 21.48 13.14
N ARG A 79 5.06 21.89 13.29
CA ARG A 79 3.91 20.97 13.32
C ARG A 79 3.77 20.22 12.00
N PHE A 80 3.83 20.93 10.87
CA PHE A 80 3.77 20.33 9.54
C PHE A 80 4.92 19.35 9.27
N GLY A 81 6.16 19.73 9.60
CA GLY A 81 7.32 18.85 9.44
C GLY A 81 7.20 17.56 10.28
N ARG A 82 6.75 17.66 11.53
CA ARG A 82 6.52 16.48 12.38
C ARG A 82 5.38 15.61 11.86
N THR A 83 4.26 16.23 11.45
CA THR A 83 3.12 15.50 10.86
C THR A 83 3.55 14.73 9.61
N ILE A 84 4.31 15.36 8.70
CA ILE A 84 4.84 14.66 7.52
C ILE A 84 5.76 13.51 7.93
N SER A 85 6.70 13.73 8.86
CA SER A 85 7.61 12.66 9.29
C SER A 85 6.90 11.49 9.99
N ALA A 86 5.76 11.76 10.63
CA ALA A 86 4.93 10.74 11.26
C ALA A 86 4.07 9.96 10.24
N ILE A 87 3.54 10.65 9.22
CA ILE A 87 2.70 10.04 8.18
C ILE A 87 3.55 9.31 7.12
N LEU A 88 4.72 9.86 6.78
CA LEU A 88 5.66 9.35 5.80
C LEU A 88 6.99 9.00 6.47
N PRO A 89 7.07 7.86 7.18
CA PRO A 89 8.34 7.32 7.62
C PRO A 89 9.31 7.16 6.43
N ARG A 90 10.61 7.30 6.70
CA ARG A 90 11.67 7.16 5.70
C ARG A 90 11.53 5.87 4.87
N GLN A 91 11.13 4.77 5.50
CA GLN A 91 10.92 3.49 4.84
C GLN A 91 9.82 3.56 3.77
N THR A 92 8.68 4.20 4.08
CA THR A 92 7.57 4.40 3.14
C THR A 92 8.00 5.24 1.94
N ILE A 93 8.76 6.32 2.17
CA ILE A 93 9.28 7.16 1.09
C ILE A 93 10.18 6.34 0.15
N ILE A 94 11.07 5.52 0.71
CA ILE A 94 11.95 4.64 -0.08
C ILE A 94 11.13 3.63 -0.88
N SER A 95 10.09 3.03 -0.29
CA SER A 95 9.19 2.11 -1.00
C SER A 95 8.49 2.78 -2.19
N ILE A 96 7.99 4.01 -2.00
CA ILE A 96 7.33 4.78 -3.06
C ILE A 96 8.32 5.05 -4.20
N ILE A 97 9.54 5.47 -3.89
CA ILE A 97 10.58 5.72 -4.90
C ILE A 97 10.90 4.44 -5.68
N LEU A 98 11.08 3.31 -4.98
CA LEU A 98 11.33 2.01 -5.62
C LEU A 98 10.17 1.58 -6.53
N LEU A 99 8.93 1.83 -6.13
CA LEU A 99 7.74 1.55 -6.95
C LEU A 99 7.68 2.41 -8.22
N ILE A 100 8.00 3.70 -8.11
CA ILE A 100 8.06 4.60 -9.27
C ILE A 100 9.16 4.12 -10.24
N LEU A 101 10.35 3.80 -9.72
CA LEU A 101 11.46 3.27 -10.53
C LEU A 101 11.07 1.96 -11.21
N TYR A 102 10.39 1.05 -10.49
CA TYR A 102 9.88 -0.20 -11.05
C TYR A 102 8.91 0.06 -12.20
N ALA A 103 7.93 0.96 -12.02
CA ALA A 103 6.95 1.29 -13.05
C ALA A 103 7.58 1.88 -14.33
N ILE A 104 8.60 2.73 -14.17
CA ILE A 104 9.34 3.33 -15.29
C ILE A 104 10.22 2.30 -16.01
N ALA A 105 10.83 1.37 -15.26
CA ALA A 105 11.71 0.34 -15.82
C ALA A 105 10.94 -0.80 -16.52
N LEU A 106 9.70 -1.05 -16.11
CA LEU A 106 8.84 -2.12 -16.62
C LEU A 106 8.71 -2.17 -18.16
N PRO A 107 8.43 -1.07 -18.88
CA PRO A 107 8.35 -1.09 -20.34
C PRO A 107 9.69 -1.35 -21.05
N VAL A 108 10.83 -1.09 -20.38
CA VAL A 108 12.17 -1.19 -21.00
C VAL A 108 12.82 -2.55 -20.73
N LEU A 109 12.82 -3.00 -19.48
CA LEU A 109 13.56 -4.18 -19.03
C LEU A 109 12.71 -5.46 -19.00
N LYS A 110 11.43 -5.39 -19.37
CA LYS A 110 10.45 -6.49 -19.29
C LYS A 110 10.16 -6.93 -17.85
N PHE A 111 9.09 -7.69 -17.66
CA PHE A 111 8.57 -8.01 -16.33
C PHE A 111 9.60 -8.74 -15.44
N ASN A 112 10.26 -9.78 -15.96
CA ASN A 112 11.12 -10.65 -15.17
C ASN A 112 12.33 -9.92 -14.56
N ILE A 113 13.05 -9.15 -15.38
CA ILE A 113 14.26 -8.43 -14.94
C ILE A 113 13.88 -7.28 -14.01
N THR A 114 12.85 -6.52 -14.36
CA THR A 114 12.38 -5.39 -13.54
C THR A 114 11.91 -5.87 -12.15
N THR A 115 11.16 -6.97 -12.10
CA THR A 115 10.64 -7.53 -10.84
C THR A 115 11.76 -8.12 -9.99
N PHE A 116 12.73 -8.80 -10.61
CA PHE A 116 13.91 -9.29 -9.92
C PHE A 116 14.71 -8.15 -9.28
N LEU A 117 15.03 -7.10 -10.06
CA LEU A 117 15.78 -5.94 -9.56
C LEU A 117 15.01 -5.22 -8.45
N PHE A 118 13.71 -5.03 -8.60
CA PHE A 118 12.86 -4.42 -7.59
C PHE A 118 12.86 -5.21 -6.28
N LEU A 119 12.66 -6.53 -6.33
CA LEU A 119 12.69 -7.38 -5.14
C LEU A 119 14.07 -7.42 -4.50
N ALA A 120 15.13 -7.58 -5.29
CA ALA A 120 16.49 -7.69 -4.78
C ALA A 120 16.91 -6.39 -4.08
N THR A 121 16.60 -5.25 -4.71
CA THR A 121 16.87 -3.92 -4.15
C THR A 121 16.02 -3.67 -2.91
N SER A 122 14.72 -3.98 -2.94
CA SER A 122 13.83 -3.79 -1.78
C SER A 122 14.27 -4.62 -0.57
N ILE A 123 14.57 -5.91 -0.78
CA ILE A 123 15.03 -6.79 0.30
C ILE A 123 16.37 -6.31 0.85
N PHE A 124 17.31 -5.93 -0.03
CA PHE A 124 18.60 -5.40 0.40
C PHE A 124 18.47 -4.12 1.22
N VAL A 125 17.66 -3.16 0.74
CA VAL A 125 17.47 -1.85 1.38
C VAL A 125 16.74 -1.94 2.71
N PHE A 126 15.70 -2.79 2.83
CA PHE A 126 14.91 -2.88 4.06
C PHE A 126 15.46 -3.87 5.09
N LYS A 127 16.05 -4.98 4.65
CA LYS A 127 16.54 -6.02 5.57
C LYS A 127 18.01 -5.83 5.96
N GLY A 128 18.81 -5.15 5.13
CA GLY A 128 20.24 -4.92 5.37
C GLY A 128 21.01 -6.24 5.51
N GLY A 129 21.53 -6.79 4.41
CA GLY A 129 22.20 -8.09 4.44
C GLY A 129 23.01 -8.41 3.18
N SER A 130 23.47 -9.65 3.07
CA SER A 130 24.28 -10.10 1.93
C SER A 130 23.47 -10.06 0.62
N LEU A 131 24.00 -9.38 -0.39
CA LEU A 131 23.42 -9.27 -1.74
C LEU A 131 23.02 -10.63 -2.33
N ILE A 132 23.81 -11.67 -2.06
CA ILE A 132 23.58 -13.03 -2.57
C ILE A 132 22.28 -13.62 -2.01
N LYS A 133 21.99 -13.45 -0.72
CA LYS A 133 20.75 -13.94 -0.11
C LYS A 133 19.54 -13.18 -0.65
N SER A 134 19.66 -11.87 -0.82
CA SER A 134 18.60 -11.06 -1.44
C SER A 134 18.32 -11.53 -2.86
N ALA A 135 19.35 -11.69 -3.69
CA ALA A 135 19.22 -12.18 -5.06
C ALA A 135 18.60 -13.58 -5.12
N ALA A 136 19.04 -14.52 -4.28
CA ALA A 136 18.48 -15.88 -4.25
C ALA A 136 16.99 -15.89 -3.88
N ILE A 137 16.59 -15.11 -2.86
CA ILE A 137 15.18 -14.99 -2.46
C ILE A 137 14.37 -14.35 -3.60
N SER A 138 14.86 -13.25 -4.18
CA SER A 138 14.17 -12.56 -5.27
C SER A 138 13.98 -13.47 -6.48
N LEU A 139 14.99 -14.27 -6.83
CA LEU A 139 14.92 -15.20 -7.95
C LEU A 139 13.88 -16.29 -7.70
N GLY A 140 13.84 -16.86 -6.49
CA GLY A 140 12.82 -17.82 -6.09
C GLY A 140 11.41 -17.25 -6.12
N VAL A 141 11.22 -16.01 -5.65
CA VAL A 141 9.92 -15.33 -5.68
C VAL A 141 9.49 -15.02 -7.11
N VAL A 142 10.38 -14.52 -7.97
CA VAL A 142 10.07 -14.26 -9.39
C VAL A 142 9.68 -15.56 -10.09
N ALA A 143 10.42 -16.66 -9.87
CA ALA A 143 10.07 -17.96 -10.43
C ALA A 143 8.67 -18.42 -9.98
N ALA A 144 8.35 -18.30 -8.70
CA ALA A 144 7.03 -18.62 -8.17
C ALA A 144 5.93 -17.75 -8.80
N ILE A 145 6.18 -16.45 -8.97
CA ILE A 145 5.26 -15.52 -9.62
C ILE A 145 5.03 -15.93 -11.08
N VAL A 146 6.08 -16.22 -11.85
CA VAL A 146 5.96 -16.63 -13.26
C VAL A 146 5.15 -17.92 -13.40
N VAL A 147 5.39 -18.91 -12.53
CA VAL A 147 4.60 -20.14 -12.50
C VAL A 147 3.13 -19.82 -12.19
N LEU A 148 2.89 -18.99 -11.18
CA LEU A 148 1.55 -18.59 -10.77
C LEU A 148 0.80 -17.88 -11.91
N PHE A 149 1.42 -16.94 -12.61
CA PHE A 149 0.81 -16.26 -13.76
C PHE A 149 0.60 -17.17 -14.96
N SER A 150 1.54 -18.06 -15.25
CA SER A 150 1.44 -18.98 -16.39
C SER A 150 0.37 -20.05 -16.16
N VAL A 151 0.26 -20.58 -14.94
CA VAL A 151 -0.62 -21.70 -14.59
C VAL A 151 -2.03 -21.22 -14.21
N LEU A 152 -2.15 -20.23 -13.33
CA LEU A 152 -3.46 -19.77 -12.84
C LEU A 152 -4.10 -18.73 -13.75
N PHE A 153 -3.33 -17.81 -14.30
CA PHE A 153 -3.87 -16.71 -15.11
C PHE A 153 -3.81 -16.99 -16.61
N LYS A 154 -3.07 -18.02 -17.06
CA LYS A 154 -2.80 -18.31 -18.49
C LYS A 154 -2.33 -17.07 -19.26
N VAL A 155 -1.66 -16.14 -18.58
CA VAL A 155 -1.14 -14.91 -19.19
C VAL A 155 0.28 -15.19 -19.65
N ILE A 156 0.52 -15.00 -20.95
CA ILE A 156 1.88 -14.97 -21.50
C ILE A 156 2.47 -13.60 -21.15
N LEU A 157 3.33 -13.56 -20.14
CA LEU A 157 4.05 -12.36 -19.73
C LEU A 157 5.14 -12.04 -20.78
N PRO A 158 5.17 -10.83 -21.40
CA PRO A 158 6.19 -10.45 -22.39
C PRO A 158 7.57 -10.10 -21.80
#